data_AF-A0A2T0MXQ0-F1
#
_entry.id   AF-A0A2T0MXQ0-F1
#
_cell.length_a   1.000
_cell.length_b   1.000
_cell.length_c   1.000
_cell.angle_alpha   90.00
_cell.angle_beta   90.00
_cell.angle_gamma   90.00
#
_symmetry.space_group_name_H-M   'P 1'
#
loop_
_entity.id
_entity.type
_entity.pdbx_description
1 polymer ?
#
loop_
_entity_poly.entity_id
_entity_poly.type
_entity_poly.pdbx_seq_one_letter_code
_entity_poly.pdbx_strand_id
1 'polypeptide(L)'
;MSGYDWLDDEAFCATFVRGLTPHEALTRLGVDVFDGDDEEGDFEEGLVCARPAEGGTILSEWNGFAGTLPEVLRSLSAGTVTASVFVNVNLVASFDHYADGRKVLSFDPLYGGNEDDLPQDYLADRIELGLTGDKTDGGLPAALQLAERITQVRPNASSAAVAAHAVLEY
;
A
#
# COMPACT_ATOMS: atom_id res chain seq x y z
N MET A 1 -12.66 7.01 4.97
CA MET A 1 -11.44 7.07 5.81
C MET A 1 -10.80 8.43 5.54
N SER A 2 -10.66 9.32 6.52
CA SER A 2 -10.19 10.70 6.25
C SER A 2 -8.84 10.68 5.50
N GLY A 3 -8.78 11.30 4.32
CA GLY A 3 -7.56 11.37 3.50
C GLY A 3 -7.44 10.30 2.40
N TYR A 4 -8.30 9.28 2.40
CA TYR A 4 -8.34 8.19 1.41
C TYR A 4 -9.67 8.15 0.65
N ASP A 5 -10.35 9.29 0.48
CA ASP A 5 -11.65 9.34 -0.19
C ASP A 5 -11.59 8.96 -1.69
N TRP A 6 -10.38 8.80 -2.23
CA TRP A 6 -10.06 8.34 -3.59
C TRP A 6 -9.76 6.84 -3.66
N LEU A 7 -9.72 6.13 -2.54
CA LEU A 7 -9.51 4.69 -2.46
C LEU A 7 -10.86 3.99 -2.31
N ASP A 8 -11.10 2.97 -3.13
CA ASP A 8 -12.28 2.11 -3.01
C ASP A 8 -12.26 1.34 -1.68
N ASP A 9 -13.40 1.18 -1.02
CA ASP A 9 -13.50 0.52 0.28
C ASP A 9 -13.96 -0.96 0.21
N GLU A 10 -14.35 -1.44 -0.98
CA GLU A 10 -14.73 -2.83 -1.24
C GLU A 10 -13.54 -3.69 -1.68
N ALA A 11 -12.69 -3.17 -2.56
CA ALA A 11 -11.48 -3.87 -3.04
C ALA A 11 -10.39 -2.89 -3.50
N PHE A 12 -9.23 -2.96 -2.84
CA PHE A 12 -8.11 -2.10 -3.17
C PHE A 12 -6.77 -2.73 -2.84
N CYS A 13 -5.73 -2.19 -3.47
CA CYS A 13 -4.35 -2.32 -3.03
C CYS A 13 -3.74 -0.92 -2.91
N ALA A 14 -3.23 -0.57 -1.73
CA ALA A 14 -2.60 0.72 -1.46
C ALA A 14 -1.17 0.52 -0.97
N THR A 15 -0.18 0.89 -1.78
CA THR A 15 1.25 0.72 -1.49
C THR A 15 1.94 2.07 -1.26
N PHE A 16 2.48 2.26 -0.07
CA PHE A 16 3.15 3.46 0.40
C PHE A 16 4.65 3.31 0.16
N VAL A 17 5.29 4.27 -0.51
CA VAL A 17 6.71 4.19 -0.86
C VAL A 17 7.43 5.44 -0.40
N ARG A 18 8.37 5.28 0.55
CA ARG A 18 9.08 6.39 1.17
C ARG A 18 10.04 7.06 0.18
N GLY A 19 9.96 8.39 0.15
CA GLY A 19 10.96 9.26 -0.44
C GLY A 19 11.06 9.23 -1.97
N LEU A 20 10.16 8.50 -2.64
CA LEU A 20 10.10 8.47 -4.10
C LEU A 20 8.98 9.36 -4.60
N THR A 21 9.22 9.99 -5.75
CA THR A 21 8.18 10.61 -6.56
C THR A 21 7.29 9.56 -7.23
N PRO A 22 6.08 9.94 -7.69
CA PRO A 22 5.17 9.05 -8.42
C PRO A 22 5.85 8.31 -9.57
N HIS A 23 6.56 9.02 -10.45
CA HIS A 23 7.28 8.43 -11.58
C HIS A 23 8.42 7.50 -11.15
N GLU A 24 9.21 7.86 -10.14
CA GLU A 24 10.29 7.00 -9.64
C GLU A 24 9.74 5.69 -9.05
N ALA A 25 8.60 5.76 -8.34
CA ALA A 25 7.95 4.59 -7.79
C ALA A 25 7.47 3.64 -8.91
N LEU A 26 6.79 4.17 -9.93
CA LEU A 26 6.31 3.36 -11.07
C LEU A 26 7.47 2.83 -11.93
N THR A 27 8.52 3.62 -12.15
CA THR A 27 9.71 3.19 -12.91
C THR A 27 10.38 1.96 -12.30
N ARG A 28 10.32 1.80 -10.96
CA ARG A 28 10.84 0.62 -10.28
C ARG A 28 10.10 -0.67 -10.61
N LEU A 29 8.87 -0.57 -11.13
CA LEU A 29 8.09 -1.72 -11.56
C LEU A 29 8.55 -2.24 -12.95
N GLY A 30 9.39 -1.47 -13.66
CA GLY A 30 9.94 -1.87 -14.96
C GLY A 30 8.92 -1.84 -16.10
N VAL A 31 7.85 -1.06 -15.95
CA VAL A 31 6.80 -0.85 -16.95
C VAL A 31 6.81 0.58 -17.47
N ASP A 32 6.09 0.80 -18.57
CA ASP A 32 5.88 2.13 -19.12
C ASP A 32 5.08 3.00 -18.13
N VAL A 33 5.50 4.26 -18.00
CA VAL A 33 4.91 5.24 -17.10
C VAL A 33 4.35 6.38 -17.93
N PHE A 34 3.10 6.73 -17.64
CA PHE A 34 2.34 7.77 -18.31
C PHE A 34 2.04 8.91 -17.33
N ASP A 35 1.92 10.14 -17.82
CA ASP A 35 1.60 11.28 -16.97
C ASP A 35 0.12 11.22 -16.55
N GLY A 36 -0.21 11.78 -15.38
CA GLY A 36 -1.57 11.68 -14.82
C GLY A 36 -2.67 12.40 -15.62
N ASP A 37 -2.31 13.24 -16.59
CA ASP A 37 -3.22 13.91 -17.52
C ASP A 37 -3.34 13.20 -18.89
N ASP A 38 -2.52 12.16 -19.14
CA ASP A 38 -2.76 11.25 -20.25
C ASP A 38 -4.11 10.53 -19.98
N GLU A 39 -4.96 10.40 -21.01
CA GLU A 39 -6.24 9.70 -20.86
C GLU A 39 -5.96 8.32 -20.26
N GLU A 40 -6.44 8.09 -19.02
CA GLU A 40 -6.61 6.74 -18.48
C GLU A 40 -7.42 6.01 -19.57
N GLY A 41 -6.75 5.19 -20.38
CA GLY A 41 -7.41 4.44 -21.44
C GLY A 41 -8.47 3.53 -20.84
N ASP A 42 -9.10 2.69 -21.66
CA ASP A 42 -10.06 1.65 -21.21
C ASP A 42 -9.40 0.54 -20.33
N PHE A 43 -8.38 0.87 -19.54
CA PHE A 43 -7.61 -0.04 -18.69
C PHE A 43 -8.38 -0.31 -17.39
N GLU A 44 -9.24 -1.32 -17.40
CA GLU A 44 -9.93 -1.79 -16.19
C GLU A 44 -9.04 -2.71 -15.31
N GLU A 45 -8.04 -3.37 -15.89
CA GLU A 45 -7.21 -4.37 -15.19
C GLU A 45 -5.73 -3.93 -15.18
N GLY A 46 -5.07 -4.13 -14.03
CA GLY A 46 -3.64 -3.85 -13.86
C GLY A 46 -3.26 -2.37 -13.78
N LEU A 47 -4.23 -1.44 -13.82
CA LEU A 47 -3.99 -0.01 -13.69
C LEU A 47 -3.49 0.34 -12.27
N VAL A 48 -2.30 0.92 -12.20
CA VAL A 48 -1.69 1.46 -10.98
C VAL A 48 -1.64 2.97 -11.08
N CYS A 49 -2.42 3.67 -10.24
CA CYS A 49 -2.32 5.11 -10.11
C CYS A 49 -1.25 5.47 -9.07
N ALA A 50 -0.36 6.40 -9.41
CA ALA A 50 0.63 6.95 -8.49
C ALA A 50 0.26 8.37 -8.06
N ARG A 51 0.13 8.55 -6.75
CA ARG A 51 -0.33 9.80 -6.12
C ARG A 51 0.78 10.39 -5.26
N PRO A 52 1.07 11.69 -5.38
CA PRO A 52 2.02 12.34 -4.49
C PRO A 52 1.46 12.36 -3.07
N ALA A 53 2.34 12.16 -2.10
CA ALA A 53 2.00 12.13 -0.69
C ALA A 53 3.09 12.87 0.12
N GLU A 54 2.76 13.28 1.34
CA GLU A 54 3.79 13.77 2.24
C GLU A 54 4.79 12.63 2.50
N GLY A 55 6.08 12.89 2.37
CA GLY A 55 7.13 11.90 2.63
C GLY A 55 7.35 10.85 1.53
N GLY A 56 6.59 10.87 0.42
CA GLY A 56 6.79 9.94 -0.69
C GLY A 56 5.60 9.84 -1.64
N THR A 57 5.25 8.61 -2.00
CA THR A 57 4.19 8.29 -2.97
C THR A 57 3.27 7.20 -2.43
N ILE A 58 1.99 7.28 -2.79
CA ILE A 58 1.04 6.18 -2.60
C ILE A 58 0.64 5.66 -3.98
N LEU A 59 0.87 4.38 -4.22
CA LEU A 59 0.36 3.65 -5.38
C LEU A 59 -0.99 3.04 -5.00
N SER A 60 -1.96 3.10 -5.91
CA SER A 60 -3.29 2.54 -5.68
C SER A 60 -3.79 1.76 -6.89
N GLU A 61 -4.35 0.59 -6.62
CA GLU A 61 -5.05 -0.23 -7.60
C GLU A 61 -6.49 -0.45 -7.13
N TRP A 62 -7.45 -0.30 -8.04
CA TRP A 62 -8.80 -0.79 -7.82
C TRP A 62 -8.86 -2.27 -8.13
N ASN A 63 -9.28 -3.08 -7.15
CA ASN A 63 -9.36 -4.55 -7.27
C ASN A 63 -8.07 -5.26 -7.79
N GLY A 64 -6.93 -4.56 -7.79
CA GLY A 64 -5.61 -5.11 -8.11
C GLY A 64 -4.91 -5.65 -6.87
N PHE A 65 -3.77 -6.29 -7.06
CA PHE A 65 -3.02 -6.97 -6.00
C PHE A 65 -1.50 -6.86 -6.14
N ALA A 66 -0.98 -5.96 -6.99
CA ALA A 66 0.45 -5.87 -7.23
C ALA A 66 1.25 -5.61 -5.95
N GLY A 67 0.70 -4.82 -5.03
CA GLY A 67 1.26 -4.61 -3.70
C GLY A 67 1.25 -5.83 -2.76
N THR A 68 0.84 -7.01 -3.22
CA THR A 68 1.02 -8.31 -2.51
C THR A 68 2.19 -9.12 -3.10
N LEU A 69 2.63 -8.77 -4.32
CA LEU A 69 3.63 -9.50 -5.07
C LEU A 69 5.04 -9.22 -4.52
N PRO A 70 5.83 -10.25 -4.17
CA PRO A 70 7.16 -10.06 -3.63
C PRO A 70 8.09 -9.28 -4.56
N GLU A 71 8.04 -9.48 -5.87
CA GLU A 71 8.84 -8.78 -6.87
C GLU A 71 8.54 -7.27 -6.93
N VAL A 72 7.27 -6.90 -6.80
CA VAL A 72 6.83 -5.49 -6.74
C VAL A 72 7.36 -4.86 -5.45
N LEU A 73 7.08 -5.46 -4.29
CA LEU A 73 7.50 -4.90 -3.00
C LEU A 73 9.02 -4.88 -2.81
N ARG A 74 9.74 -5.87 -3.37
CA ARG A 74 11.21 -5.86 -3.39
C ARG A 74 11.75 -4.68 -4.19
N SER A 75 11.19 -4.44 -5.38
CA SER A 75 11.63 -3.36 -6.27
C SER A 75 11.31 -2.00 -5.67
N LEU A 76 10.09 -1.80 -5.16
CA LEU A 76 9.66 -0.56 -4.52
C LEU A 76 10.47 -0.23 -3.25
N SER A 77 10.84 -1.24 -2.46
CA SER A 77 11.62 -1.03 -1.24
C SER A 77 13.14 -0.90 -1.44
N ALA A 78 13.69 -1.08 -2.64
CA ALA A 78 15.14 -1.04 -2.85
C ALA A 78 15.75 0.30 -2.38
N GLY A 79 16.67 0.28 -1.41
CA GLY A 79 17.25 1.49 -0.81
C GLY A 79 16.26 2.39 -0.05
N THR A 80 15.04 1.91 0.26
CA THR A 80 14.01 2.66 0.99
C THR A 80 13.09 1.70 1.77
N VAL A 81 11.89 2.15 2.13
CA VAL A 81 10.87 1.42 2.87
C VAL A 81 9.54 1.51 2.12
N THR A 82 8.82 0.39 2.05
CA THR A 82 7.44 0.33 1.54
C THR A 82 6.54 -0.49 2.45
N ALA A 83 5.25 -0.15 2.47
CA ALA A 83 4.21 -0.95 3.11
C ALA A 83 2.97 -0.97 2.21
N SER A 84 2.30 -2.11 2.12
CA SER A 84 1.12 -2.28 1.30
C SER A 84 -0.04 -2.81 2.14
N VAL A 85 -1.24 -2.32 1.85
CA VAL A 85 -2.51 -2.78 2.40
C VAL A 85 -3.37 -3.24 1.23
N PHE A 86 -3.79 -4.50 1.27
CA PHE A 86 -4.62 -5.11 0.25
C PHE A 86 -5.89 -5.67 0.87
N VAL A 87 -7.01 -5.56 0.15
CA VAL A 87 -8.24 -6.31 0.39
C VAL A 87 -8.93 -6.58 -0.94
N ASN A 88 -9.54 -7.76 -1.06
CA ASN A 88 -10.44 -8.07 -2.18
C ASN A 88 -11.90 -8.17 -1.73
N VAL A 89 -12.80 -8.29 -2.72
CA VAL A 89 -14.26 -8.42 -2.53
C VAL A 89 -14.68 -9.63 -1.66
N ASN A 90 -13.81 -10.61 -1.45
CA ASN A 90 -14.05 -11.78 -0.59
C ASN A 90 -13.53 -11.58 0.85
N LEU A 91 -13.11 -10.37 1.21
CA LEU A 91 -12.50 -10.03 2.50
C LEU A 91 -11.22 -10.82 2.81
N VAL A 92 -10.48 -11.21 1.78
CA VAL A 92 -9.09 -11.64 1.95
C VAL A 92 -8.24 -10.38 1.95
N ALA A 93 -7.46 -10.19 3.01
CA ALA A 93 -6.64 -9.01 3.19
C ALA A 93 -5.19 -9.36 3.54
N SER A 94 -4.28 -8.44 3.24
CA SER A 94 -2.90 -8.52 3.71
C SER A 94 -2.32 -7.15 3.98
N PHE A 95 -1.42 -7.11 4.97
CA PHE A 95 -0.46 -6.05 5.18
C PHE A 95 0.92 -6.62 4.91
N ASP A 96 1.71 -5.97 4.05
CA ASP A 96 3.08 -6.39 3.76
C ASP A 96 4.02 -5.19 3.82
N HIS A 97 5.05 -5.26 4.67
CA HIS A 97 6.09 -4.25 4.77
C HIS A 97 7.45 -4.82 4.35
N TYR A 98 8.11 -4.10 3.45
CA TYR A 98 9.47 -4.38 3.01
C TYR A 98 10.40 -3.20 3.27
N ALA A 99 11.66 -3.51 3.59
CA ALA A 99 12.75 -2.56 3.70
C ALA A 99 13.95 -3.09 2.92
N ASP A 100 14.52 -2.28 2.02
CA ASP A 100 15.69 -2.64 1.22
C ASP A 100 15.59 -4.02 0.55
N GLY A 101 14.47 -4.29 -0.13
CA GLY A 101 14.25 -5.55 -0.84
C GLY A 101 13.97 -6.75 0.06
N ARG A 102 13.76 -6.59 1.36
CA ARG A 102 13.50 -7.68 2.31
C ARG A 102 12.14 -7.51 2.97
N LYS A 103 11.36 -8.60 3.05
CA LYS A 103 10.11 -8.65 3.80
C LYS A 103 10.45 -8.55 5.30
N VAL A 104 9.85 -7.58 5.98
CA VAL A 104 10.06 -7.32 7.41
C VAL A 104 8.83 -7.76 8.22
N LEU A 105 7.64 -7.42 7.76
CA LEU A 105 6.38 -7.74 8.43
C LEU A 105 5.32 -8.15 7.41
N SER A 106 4.52 -9.16 7.75
CA SER A 106 3.35 -9.57 6.96
C SER A 106 2.30 -10.20 7.87
N PHE A 107 1.05 -9.80 7.73
CA PHE A 107 -0.10 -10.35 8.48
C PHE A 107 -1.42 -10.00 7.79
N ASP A 108 -2.51 -10.65 8.18
CA ASP A 108 -3.86 -10.28 7.75
C ASP A 108 -4.39 -9.17 8.68
N PRO A 109 -4.68 -7.95 8.18
CA PRO A 109 -5.13 -6.86 9.01
C PRO A 109 -6.55 -7.04 9.56
N LEU A 110 -7.34 -8.00 9.05
CA LEU A 110 -8.65 -8.37 9.59
C LEU A 110 -8.54 -9.43 10.70
N TYR A 111 -7.41 -10.13 10.76
CA TYR A 111 -7.11 -11.25 11.67
C TYR A 111 -5.69 -11.10 12.26
N GLY A 112 -5.53 -10.25 13.28
CA GLY A 112 -4.24 -9.82 13.81
C GLY A 112 -3.41 -10.93 14.51
N GLY A 113 -4.05 -12.01 14.95
CA GLY A 113 -3.39 -13.12 15.64
C GLY A 113 -3.08 -12.85 17.11
N ASN A 114 -2.68 -13.89 17.84
CA ASN A 114 -2.40 -13.83 19.27
C ASN A 114 -1.11 -13.05 19.56
N GLU A 115 -1.19 -12.04 20.43
CA GLU A 115 -0.09 -11.11 20.76
C GLU A 115 1.17 -11.82 21.24
N ASP A 116 1.02 -12.89 22.03
CA ASP A 116 2.13 -13.65 22.60
C ASP A 116 2.98 -14.37 21.54
N ASP A 117 2.42 -14.58 20.35
CA ASP A 117 3.04 -15.31 19.24
C ASP A 117 3.58 -14.37 18.14
N LEU A 118 3.37 -13.06 18.28
CA LEU A 118 3.76 -12.07 17.27
C LEU A 118 5.23 -11.65 17.41
N PRO A 119 5.94 -11.41 16.30
CA PRO A 119 7.26 -10.77 16.33
C PRO A 119 7.21 -9.42 17.07
N GLN A 120 8.27 -9.11 17.81
CA GLN A 120 8.37 -7.86 18.59
C GLN A 120 8.42 -6.61 17.70
N ASP A 121 8.90 -6.74 16.47
CA ASP A 121 8.94 -5.65 15.50
C ASP A 121 7.52 -5.16 15.22
N TYR A 122 7.29 -3.86 15.46
CA TYR A 122 6.00 -3.18 15.32
C TYR A 122 4.86 -3.71 16.20
N LEU A 123 5.12 -4.59 17.17
CA LEU A 123 4.07 -5.12 18.06
C LEU A 123 3.38 -4.00 18.86
N ALA A 124 4.14 -3.04 19.40
CA ALA A 124 3.58 -1.92 20.15
C ALA A 124 2.63 -1.06 19.30
N ASP A 125 3.02 -0.75 18.06
CA ASP A 125 2.15 -0.02 17.12
C ASP A 125 0.90 -0.83 16.78
N ARG A 126 1.04 -2.15 16.57
CA ARG A 126 -0.08 -3.03 16.27
C ARG A 126 -1.08 -3.10 17.41
N ILE A 127 -0.61 -3.22 18.65
CA ILE A 127 -1.47 -3.19 19.86
C ILE A 127 -2.19 -1.85 19.95
N GLU A 128 -1.46 -0.73 19.80
CA GLU A 128 -2.05 0.61 19.88
C GLU A 128 -3.13 0.84 18.82
N LEU A 129 -2.95 0.28 17.62
CA LEU A 129 -3.86 0.40 16.49
C LEU A 129 -4.97 -0.67 16.49
N GLY A 130 -4.97 -1.63 17.42
CA GLY A 130 -5.96 -2.71 17.46
C GLY A 130 -5.81 -3.75 16.34
N LEU A 131 -4.57 -3.98 15.87
CA LEU A 131 -4.20 -4.95 14.81
C LEU A 131 -3.74 -6.30 15.38
N THR A 132 -4.32 -6.69 16.52
CA THR A 132 -4.06 -7.92 17.27
C THR A 132 -5.38 -8.61 17.63
N GLY A 133 -5.32 -9.90 17.96
CA GLY A 133 -6.49 -10.72 18.29
C GLY A 133 -7.09 -11.46 17.09
N ASP A 134 -8.10 -12.29 17.38
CA ASP A 134 -8.72 -13.18 16.39
C ASP A 134 -9.47 -12.44 15.29
N LYS A 135 -10.05 -11.27 15.59
CA LYS A 135 -10.71 -10.42 14.61
C LYS A 135 -10.57 -8.97 15.05
N THR A 136 -10.22 -8.11 14.11
CA THR A 136 -10.00 -6.69 14.38
C THR A 136 -11.18 -5.87 13.87
N ASP A 137 -11.73 -5.00 14.72
CA ASP A 137 -12.74 -4.02 14.29
C ASP A 137 -12.03 -2.81 13.67
N GLY A 138 -12.24 -2.56 12.38
CA GLY A 138 -11.57 -1.46 11.68
C GLY A 138 -10.12 -1.77 11.27
N GLY A 139 -9.79 -3.05 11.07
CA GLY A 139 -8.45 -3.51 10.71
C GLY A 139 -7.83 -2.84 9.49
N LEU A 140 -8.61 -2.60 8.41
CA LEU A 140 -8.13 -1.94 7.20
C LEU A 140 -7.73 -0.47 7.43
N PRO A 141 -8.58 0.41 8.01
CA PRO A 141 -8.16 1.75 8.43
C PRO A 141 -6.92 1.75 9.34
N ALA A 142 -6.84 0.84 10.30
CA ALA A 142 -5.70 0.72 11.21
C ALA A 142 -4.43 0.29 10.47
N ALA A 143 -4.54 -0.60 9.48
CA ALA A 143 -3.43 -1.04 8.64
C ALA A 143 -2.89 0.09 7.75
N LEU A 144 -3.77 0.94 7.19
CA LEU A 144 -3.35 2.14 6.48
C LEU A 144 -2.57 3.09 7.41
N GLN A 145 -3.05 3.29 8.65
CA GLN A 145 -2.34 4.08 9.64
C GLN A 145 -0.98 3.48 10.04
N LEU A 146 -0.88 2.14 10.14
CA LEU A 146 0.40 1.46 10.35
C LEU A 146 1.34 1.69 9.16
N ALA A 147 0.85 1.61 7.92
CA ALA A 147 1.64 1.90 6.73
C ALA A 147 2.19 3.34 6.77
N GLU A 148 1.38 4.32 7.16
CA GLU A 148 1.83 5.70 7.36
C GLU A 148 2.94 5.81 8.42
N ARG A 149 2.79 5.12 9.57
CA ARG A 149 3.81 5.13 10.64
C ARG A 149 5.12 4.51 10.16
N ILE A 150 5.07 3.34 9.53
CA ILE A 150 6.25 2.61 9.10
C ILE A 150 6.99 3.35 7.98
N THR A 151 6.25 3.86 6.99
CA THR A 151 6.83 4.49 5.80
C THR A 151 7.04 5.99 5.96
N GLN A 152 6.43 6.64 6.94
CA GLN A 152 6.37 8.11 7.06
C GLN A 152 5.76 8.78 5.82
N VAL A 153 4.95 8.03 5.05
CA VAL A 153 4.21 8.54 3.89
C VAL A 153 2.76 8.79 4.32
N ARG A 154 2.24 9.98 4.10
CA ARG A 154 0.86 10.35 4.51
C ARG A 154 0.11 11.03 3.38
N PRO A 155 -1.18 10.72 3.18
CA PRO A 155 -1.99 11.43 2.22
C PRO A 155 -2.08 12.92 2.59
N ASN A 156 -2.06 13.78 1.58
CA ASN A 156 -2.24 15.22 1.73
C ASN A 156 -3.16 15.75 0.62
N ALA A 157 -3.32 17.07 0.52
CA ALA A 157 -4.20 17.67 -0.48
C ALA A 157 -3.84 17.29 -1.93
N SER A 158 -2.56 17.03 -2.22
CA SER A 158 -2.09 16.63 -3.54
C SER A 158 -2.42 15.18 -3.88
N SER A 159 -2.67 14.33 -2.88
CA SER A 159 -3.00 12.91 -3.10
C SER A 159 -4.33 12.71 -3.83
N ALA A 160 -5.19 13.72 -3.87
CA ALA A 160 -6.45 13.68 -4.63
C ALA A 160 -6.23 13.56 -6.16
N ALA A 161 -5.08 14.00 -6.67
CA ALA A 161 -4.74 13.90 -8.09
C ALA A 161 -3.82 12.70 -8.37
N VAL A 162 -4.06 12.04 -9.50
CA VAL A 162 -3.10 11.09 -10.08
C VAL A 162 -2.00 11.90 -10.75
N ALA A 163 -0.74 11.63 -10.42
CA ALA A 163 0.40 12.31 -11.03
C ALA A 163 1.03 11.49 -12.16
N ALA A 164 0.91 10.16 -12.08
CA ALA A 164 1.34 9.23 -13.09
C ALA A 164 0.55 7.93 -12.98
N HIS A 165 0.48 7.17 -14.06
CA HIS A 165 -0.09 5.83 -14.05
C HIS A 165 0.79 4.85 -14.83
N ALA A 166 0.60 3.57 -14.54
CA ALA A 166 1.21 2.47 -15.27
C ALA A 166 0.24 1.28 -15.33
N VAL A 167 0.48 0.37 -16.27
CA VAL A 167 -0.30 -0.87 -16.40
C VAL A 167 0.61 -2.06 -16.14
N LEU A 168 0.21 -2.92 -15.22
CA LEU A 168 0.88 -4.19 -14.92
C LEU A 168 0.17 -5.34 -15.62
N GLU A 169 0.95 -6.23 -16.23
CA GLU A 169 0.46 -7.52 -16.74
C GLU A 169 0.80 -8.59 -15.70
N TYR A 170 -0.21 -9.22 -15.10
CA TYR A 170 -0.05 -10.30 -14.12
C TYR A 170 -1.02 -11.47 -14.38
#